data_AF-A0A525JQZ4-F1
#
_entry.id   AF-A0A525JQZ4-F1
#
_cell.length_a   1.000
_cell.length_b   1.000
_cell.length_c   1.000
_cell.angle_alpha   90.00
_cell.angle_beta   90.00
_cell.angle_gamma   90.00
#
_symmetry.space_group_name_H-M   'P 1'
#
loop_
_entity.id
_entity.type
_entity.pdbx_description
1 polymer ?
#
loop_
_entity_poly.entity_id
_entity_poly.type
_entity_poly.pdbx_seq_one_letter_code
_entity_poly.pdbx_strand_id
1 'polypeptide(L)'
;MSEAMEQADKAKEAAGENRKIALLIAVIALFLALSETLGKGAQTESISKNVESSNLWAFFQAKSIRRTVVQTAADQAKSNLGTATDDATKAALQKQIDEWQKTAARYRSEPETGEGQEQLSERAKHAEEERDLAQAKYHHFELASAAFQIGIVLASATIITGMVALAWIAGLLALTGIAFTAIGLFAPHLVHLAL
;
A
#
# COMPACT_ATOMS: atom_id res chain seq x y z
N MET A 1 -39.61 -47.69 24.81
CA MET A 1 -38.64 -46.98 25.68
C MET A 1 -37.24 -46.92 25.04
N SER A 2 -36.82 -47.94 24.26
CA SER A 2 -35.53 -47.93 23.53
C SER A 2 -35.42 -46.88 22.41
N GLU A 3 -36.45 -46.71 21.57
CA GLU A 3 -36.39 -45.80 20.41
C GLU A 3 -36.37 -44.30 20.79
N ALA A 4 -37.10 -43.91 21.85
CA ALA A 4 -37.07 -42.54 22.35
C ALA A 4 -35.71 -42.18 22.99
N MET A 5 -35.04 -43.17 23.59
CA MET A 5 -33.69 -43.00 24.13
C MET A 5 -32.65 -42.91 23.01
N GLU A 6 -32.79 -43.71 21.95
CA GLU A 6 -31.94 -43.64 20.76
C GLU A 6 -32.12 -42.32 19.97
N GLN A 7 -33.35 -41.82 19.86
CA GLN A 7 -33.61 -40.50 19.28
C GLN A 7 -33.05 -39.36 20.15
N ALA A 8 -33.16 -39.48 21.48
CA ALA A 8 -32.58 -38.51 22.40
C ALA A 8 -31.05 -38.49 22.32
N ASP A 9 -30.40 -39.65 22.20
CA ASP A 9 -28.94 -39.75 22.05
C ASP A 9 -28.47 -39.17 20.71
N LYS A 10 -29.13 -39.51 19.59
CA LYS A 10 -28.85 -38.92 18.26
C LYS A 10 -29.04 -37.41 18.22
N ALA A 11 -30.09 -36.89 18.88
CA ALA A 11 -30.33 -35.44 18.97
C ALA A 11 -29.25 -34.74 19.81
N LYS A 12 -28.76 -35.39 20.87
CA LYS A 12 -27.72 -34.86 21.76
C LYS A 12 -26.34 -34.85 21.09
N GLU A 13 -26.02 -35.87 20.31
CA GLU A 13 -24.81 -35.92 19.48
C GLU A 13 -24.83 -34.83 18.40
N ALA A 14 -25.92 -34.70 17.64
CA ALA A 14 -26.06 -33.66 16.62
C ALA A 14 -25.98 -32.23 17.21
N ALA A 15 -26.57 -32.01 18.40
CA ALA A 15 -26.44 -30.74 19.11
C ALA A 15 -24.98 -30.45 19.54
N GLY A 16 -24.25 -31.48 19.93
CA GLY A 16 -22.82 -31.39 20.26
C GLY A 16 -21.95 -31.03 19.05
N GLU A 17 -22.19 -31.65 17.90
CA GLU A 17 -21.47 -31.37 16.65
C GLU A 17 -21.75 -29.96 16.13
N ASN A 18 -23.02 -29.54 16.12
CA ASN A 18 -23.41 -28.18 15.73
C ASN A 18 -22.78 -27.12 16.63
N ARG A 19 -22.66 -27.39 17.94
CA ARG A 19 -21.97 -26.47 18.87
C ARG A 19 -20.47 -26.34 18.56
N LYS A 20 -19.81 -27.42 18.16
CA LYS A 20 -18.39 -27.38 17.76
C LYS A 20 -18.20 -26.55 16.47
N ILE A 21 -19.09 -26.74 15.48
CA ILE A 21 -19.03 -25.99 14.23
C ILE A 21 -19.36 -24.50 14.46
N ALA A 22 -20.32 -24.19 15.32
CA ALA A 22 -20.63 -22.81 15.70
C ALA A 22 -19.42 -22.12 16.37
N LEU A 23 -18.69 -22.84 17.24
CA LEU A 23 -17.46 -22.32 17.83
C LEU A 23 -16.37 -22.09 16.78
N LEU A 24 -16.22 -23.01 15.81
CA LEU A 24 -15.30 -22.84 14.69
C LEU A 24 -15.63 -21.57 13.89
N ILE A 25 -16.90 -21.33 13.56
CA ILE A 25 -17.35 -20.12 12.86
C ILE A 25 -16.97 -18.86 13.66
N ALA A 26 -17.21 -18.86 14.97
CA ALA A 26 -16.88 -17.72 15.83
C ALA A 26 -15.37 -17.41 15.83
N VAL A 27 -14.52 -18.44 15.85
CA VAL A 27 -13.06 -18.28 15.76
C VAL A 27 -12.65 -17.75 14.39
N ILE A 28 -13.19 -18.29 13.30
CA ILE A 28 -12.89 -17.80 11.94
C ILE A 28 -13.34 -16.34 11.78
N ALA A 29 -14.52 -15.98 12.31
CA ALA A 29 -15.03 -14.61 12.27
C ALA A 29 -14.16 -13.62 13.04
N LEU A 30 -13.55 -14.03 14.16
CA LEU A 30 -12.57 -13.21 14.87
C LEU A 30 -11.34 -12.91 13.99
N PHE A 31 -10.79 -13.92 13.32
CA PHE A 31 -9.66 -13.73 12.41
C PHE A 31 -10.03 -12.90 11.18
N LEU A 32 -11.24 -13.07 10.64
CA LEU A 32 -11.78 -12.22 9.58
C LEU A 32 -11.79 -10.75 10.00
N ALA A 33 -12.34 -10.45 11.18
CA ALA A 33 -12.41 -9.07 11.68
C ALA A 33 -11.02 -8.44 11.85
N LEU A 34 -10.04 -9.22 12.30
CA LEU A 34 -8.64 -8.77 12.38
C LEU A 34 -8.05 -8.52 10.99
N SER A 35 -8.23 -9.45 10.06
CA SER A 35 -7.72 -9.34 8.68
C SER A 35 -8.31 -8.13 7.95
N GLU A 36 -9.62 -7.90 8.06
CA GLU A 36 -10.29 -6.74 7.46
C GLU A 36 -9.83 -5.41 8.08
N THR A 37 -9.61 -5.38 9.40
CA THR A 37 -9.12 -4.17 10.08
C THR A 37 -7.69 -3.84 9.64
N LEU A 38 -6.80 -4.83 9.59
CA LEU A 38 -5.43 -4.66 9.11
C LEU A 38 -5.39 -4.31 7.62
N GLY A 39 -6.24 -4.95 6.81
CA GLY A 39 -6.41 -4.67 5.39
C GLY A 39 -6.80 -3.22 5.13
N LYS A 40 -7.82 -2.70 5.82
CA LYS A 40 -8.24 -1.29 5.70
C LYS A 40 -7.13 -0.32 6.12
N GLY A 41 -6.36 -0.66 7.16
CA GLY A 41 -5.19 0.10 7.58
C GLY A 41 -4.14 0.18 6.46
N ALA A 42 -3.75 -0.97 5.90
CA ALA A 42 -2.79 -1.06 4.81
C ALA A 42 -3.26 -0.36 3.52
N GLN A 43 -4.56 -0.44 3.21
CA GLN A 43 -5.18 0.27 2.09
C GLN A 43 -5.08 1.79 2.28
N THR A 44 -5.42 2.28 3.48
CA THR A 44 -5.35 3.71 3.82
C THR A 44 -3.90 4.22 3.72
N GLU A 45 -2.95 3.45 4.23
CA GLU A 45 -1.52 3.75 4.15
C GLU A 45 -1.04 3.81 2.70
N SER A 46 -1.41 2.82 1.87
CA SER A 46 -1.10 2.81 0.43
C SER A 46 -1.65 4.05 -0.28
N ILE A 47 -2.92 4.40 -0.06
CA ILE A 47 -3.52 5.61 -0.64
C ILE A 47 -2.78 6.87 -0.17
N SER A 48 -2.50 6.96 1.13
CA SER A 48 -1.79 8.11 1.69
C SER A 48 -0.40 8.27 1.09
N LYS A 49 0.35 7.18 0.93
CA LYS A 49 1.69 7.18 0.34
C LYS A 49 1.67 7.42 -1.17
N ASN A 50 0.65 6.95 -1.87
CA ASN A 50 0.43 7.29 -3.26
C ASN A 50 0.20 8.81 -3.45
N VAL A 51 -0.62 9.43 -2.60
CA VAL A 51 -0.85 10.88 -2.61
C VAL A 51 0.44 11.64 -2.27
N GLU A 52 1.19 11.20 -1.26
CA GLU A 52 2.48 11.78 -0.89
C GLU A 52 3.47 11.74 -2.07
N SER A 53 3.67 10.57 -2.68
CA SER A 53 4.52 10.41 -3.86
C SER A 53 4.08 11.29 -5.03
N SER A 54 2.78 11.32 -5.33
CA SER A 54 2.21 12.14 -6.41
C SER A 54 2.49 13.64 -6.19
N ASN A 55 2.34 14.11 -4.96
CA ASN A 55 2.64 15.49 -4.59
C ASN A 55 4.14 15.79 -4.73
N LEU A 56 5.03 14.89 -4.29
CA LEU A 56 6.48 15.06 -4.43
C LEU A 56 6.90 15.11 -5.89
N TRP A 57 6.33 14.26 -6.75
CA TRP A 57 6.55 14.31 -8.19
C TRP A 57 6.01 15.59 -8.82
N ALA A 58 4.87 16.11 -8.35
CA ALA A 58 4.36 17.40 -8.80
C ALA A 58 5.31 18.55 -8.42
N PHE A 59 5.85 18.56 -7.20
CA PHE A 59 6.86 19.54 -6.78
C PHE A 59 8.16 19.43 -7.58
N PHE A 60 8.62 18.20 -7.84
CA PHE A 60 9.78 17.95 -8.70
C PHE A 60 9.57 18.54 -10.10
N GLN A 61 8.41 18.27 -10.73
CA GLN A 61 8.06 18.81 -12.05
C GLN A 61 8.00 20.33 -12.03
N ALA A 62 7.38 20.94 -11.02
CA ALA A 62 7.32 22.39 -10.86
C ALA A 62 8.72 23.01 -10.73
N LYS A 63 9.60 22.45 -9.91
CA LYS A 63 11.00 22.90 -9.82
C LYS A 63 11.76 22.65 -11.12
N SER A 64 11.50 21.56 -11.84
CA SER A 64 12.10 21.26 -13.14
C SER A 64 11.78 22.35 -14.16
N ILE A 65 10.50 22.72 -14.28
CA ILE A 65 10.05 23.80 -15.16
C ILE A 65 10.70 25.13 -14.76
N ARG A 66 10.68 25.51 -13.48
CA ARG A 66 11.30 26.76 -12.99
C ARG A 66 12.80 26.81 -13.28
N ARG A 67 13.51 25.69 -13.11
CA ARG A 67 14.92 25.56 -13.46
C ARG A 67 15.15 25.77 -14.95
N THR A 68 14.38 25.10 -15.81
CA THR A 68 14.49 25.26 -17.26
C THR A 68 14.25 26.71 -17.69
N VAL A 69 13.24 27.39 -17.13
CA VAL A 69 12.97 28.81 -17.42
C VAL A 69 14.16 29.70 -17.07
N VAL A 70 14.73 29.53 -15.86
CA VAL A 70 15.89 30.33 -15.41
C VAL A 70 17.15 30.02 -16.22
N GLN A 71 17.35 28.76 -16.60
CA GLN A 71 18.47 28.37 -17.46
C GLN A 71 18.36 28.99 -18.85
N THR A 72 17.18 28.90 -19.48
CA THR A 72 16.93 29.54 -20.78
C THR A 72 17.12 31.06 -20.71
N ALA A 73 16.68 31.71 -19.64
CA ALA A 73 16.93 33.14 -19.42
C ALA A 73 18.44 33.46 -19.32
N ALA A 74 19.21 32.65 -18.59
CA ALA A 74 20.65 32.79 -18.49
C ALA A 74 21.36 32.60 -19.84
N ASP A 75 20.93 31.64 -20.65
CA ASP A 75 21.52 31.40 -21.97
C ASP A 75 21.17 32.52 -22.96
N GLN A 76 19.97 33.12 -22.86
CA GLN A 76 19.62 34.32 -23.61
C GLN A 76 20.47 35.52 -23.19
N ALA A 77 20.67 35.74 -21.88
CA ALA A 77 21.53 36.84 -21.41
C ALA A 77 22.99 36.65 -21.79
N LYS A 78 23.52 35.42 -21.79
CA LYS A 78 24.86 35.13 -22.34
C LYS A 78 24.97 35.50 -23.82
N SER A 79 23.95 35.19 -24.60
CA SER A 79 23.90 35.57 -26.02
C SER A 79 23.95 37.09 -26.18
N ASN A 80 23.19 37.82 -25.37
CA ASN A 80 23.19 39.28 -25.37
C ASN A 80 24.55 39.87 -24.92
N LEU A 81 25.18 39.25 -23.91
CA LEU A 81 26.51 39.64 -23.41
C LEU A 81 27.57 39.57 -24.52
N GLY A 82 27.51 38.56 -25.38
CA GLY A 82 28.40 38.41 -26.54
C GLY A 82 28.25 39.52 -27.59
N THR A 83 27.13 40.25 -27.58
CA THR A 83 26.85 41.36 -28.51
C THR A 83 26.95 42.75 -27.89
N ALA A 84 27.12 42.83 -26.56
CA ALA A 84 27.17 44.10 -25.84
C ALA A 84 28.50 44.84 -26.10
N THR A 85 28.42 46.15 -26.31
CA THR A 85 29.58 46.98 -26.68
C THR A 85 30.14 47.80 -25.51
N ASP A 86 29.29 48.21 -24.56
CA ASP A 86 29.68 49.01 -23.40
C ASP A 86 29.95 48.15 -22.14
N ASP A 87 30.95 48.57 -21.36
CA ASP A 87 31.44 47.78 -20.22
C ASP A 87 30.44 47.76 -19.03
N ALA A 88 29.63 48.80 -18.88
CA ALA A 88 28.60 48.86 -17.84
C ALA A 88 27.51 47.82 -18.08
N THR A 89 27.02 47.69 -19.32
CA THR A 89 26.02 46.66 -19.69
C THR A 89 26.61 45.26 -19.60
N LYS A 90 27.87 45.05 -20.01
CA LYS A 90 28.54 43.75 -19.83
C LYS A 90 28.60 43.32 -18.37
N ALA A 91 29.00 44.22 -17.48
CA ALA A 91 29.08 43.92 -16.05
C ALA A 91 27.70 43.59 -15.45
N ALA A 92 26.66 44.33 -15.84
CA ALA A 92 25.28 44.08 -15.41
C ALA A 92 24.76 42.72 -15.88
N LEU A 93 24.96 42.38 -17.17
CA LEU A 93 24.57 41.10 -17.75
C LEU A 93 25.32 39.93 -17.11
N GLN A 94 26.62 40.06 -16.88
CA GLN A 94 27.41 39.00 -16.24
C GLN A 94 26.88 38.70 -14.83
N LYS A 95 26.60 39.74 -14.03
CA LYS A 95 26.01 39.58 -12.69
C LYS A 95 24.66 38.85 -12.75
N GLN A 96 23.80 39.23 -13.69
CA GLN A 96 22.49 38.59 -13.86
C GLN A 96 22.60 37.10 -14.27
N ILE A 97 23.53 36.78 -15.16
CA ILE A 97 23.83 35.40 -15.55
C ILE A 97 24.28 34.59 -14.33
N ASP A 98 25.20 35.11 -13.52
CA ASP A 98 25.72 34.42 -12.34
C ASP A 98 24.60 34.17 -11.30
N GLU A 99 23.72 35.15 -11.08
CA GLU A 99 22.56 35.03 -10.18
C GLU A 99 21.56 33.95 -10.66
N TRP A 100 21.27 33.92 -11.96
CA TRP A 100 20.39 32.90 -12.54
C TRP A 100 21.02 31.50 -12.53
N GLN A 101 22.33 31.39 -12.80
CA GLN A 101 23.04 30.12 -12.68
C GLN A 101 23.03 29.59 -11.25
N LYS A 102 23.29 30.44 -10.26
CA LYS A 102 23.17 30.07 -8.83
C LYS A 102 21.74 29.62 -8.49
N THR A 103 20.73 30.32 -8.99
CA THR A 103 19.32 29.94 -8.76
C THR A 103 18.98 28.60 -9.41
N ALA A 104 19.42 28.36 -10.64
CA ALA A 104 19.24 27.08 -11.32
C ALA A 104 19.96 25.91 -10.62
N ALA A 105 21.13 26.16 -10.04
CA ALA A 105 21.86 25.20 -9.23
C ALA A 105 21.09 24.87 -7.93
N ARG A 106 20.57 25.88 -7.23
CA ARG A 106 19.73 25.69 -6.04
C ARG A 106 18.44 24.92 -6.34
N TYR A 107 17.80 25.16 -7.48
CA TYR A 107 16.62 24.36 -7.86
C TYR A 107 16.94 22.89 -8.14
N ARG A 108 18.16 22.59 -8.62
CA ARG A 108 18.61 21.22 -8.82
C ARG A 108 18.86 20.51 -7.48
N SER A 109 19.62 21.14 -6.60
CA SER A 109 20.00 20.55 -5.31
C SER A 109 19.93 21.60 -4.22
N GLU A 110 19.15 21.30 -3.17
CA GLU A 110 18.97 22.16 -2.00
C GLU A 110 18.88 21.27 -0.76
N PRO A 111 20.02 20.70 -0.30
CA PRO A 111 20.02 19.71 0.77
C PRO A 111 19.51 20.25 2.10
N GLU A 112 19.70 21.55 2.35
CA GLU A 112 19.36 22.20 3.62
C GLU A 112 17.85 22.21 3.90
N THR A 113 17.05 22.33 2.83
CA THR A 113 15.57 22.29 2.92
C THR A 113 14.99 20.97 2.44
N GLY A 114 15.77 20.16 1.72
CA GLY A 114 15.29 18.93 1.09
C GLY A 114 14.31 19.17 -0.06
N GLU A 115 14.30 20.38 -0.62
CA GLU A 115 13.38 20.80 -1.70
C GLU A 115 14.06 20.89 -3.07
N GLY A 116 15.34 20.52 -3.20
CA GLY A 116 15.98 20.40 -4.51
C GLY A 116 15.36 19.25 -5.30
N GLN A 117 15.42 19.32 -6.64
CA GLN A 117 14.91 18.26 -7.51
C GLN A 117 15.47 16.88 -7.16
N GLU A 118 16.77 16.79 -6.88
CA GLU A 118 17.41 15.53 -6.50
C GLU A 118 16.78 14.95 -5.22
N GLN A 119 16.65 15.77 -4.17
CA GLN A 119 16.05 15.36 -2.89
C GLN A 119 14.56 15.04 -3.01
N LEU A 120 13.80 15.82 -3.80
CA LEU A 120 12.39 15.57 -4.06
C LEU A 120 12.18 14.23 -4.77
N SER A 121 13.04 13.91 -5.76
CA SER A 121 12.94 12.65 -6.49
C SER A 121 13.26 11.43 -5.62
N GLU A 122 14.23 11.56 -4.71
CA GLU A 122 14.59 10.49 -3.77
C GLU A 122 13.46 10.21 -2.78
N ARG A 123 12.89 11.26 -2.20
CA ARG A 123 11.72 11.17 -1.31
C ARG A 123 10.50 10.60 -2.04
N ALA A 124 10.28 11.01 -3.30
CA ALA A 124 9.16 10.50 -4.09
C ALA A 124 9.27 8.99 -4.30
N LYS A 125 10.47 8.48 -4.64
CA LYS A 125 10.74 7.05 -4.78
C LYS A 125 10.58 6.29 -3.48
N HIS A 126 11.08 6.83 -2.37
CA HIS A 126 10.88 6.21 -1.06
C HIS A 126 9.39 6.10 -0.70
N ALA A 127 8.59 7.14 -0.98
CA ALA A 127 7.15 7.08 -0.80
C ALA A 127 6.46 6.07 -1.74
N GLU A 128 6.99 5.84 -2.95
CA GLU A 128 6.52 4.77 -3.84
C GLU A 128 6.83 3.39 -3.27
N GLU A 129 8.03 3.17 -2.74
CA GLU A 129 8.40 1.91 -2.11
C GLU A 129 7.52 1.60 -0.88
N GLU A 130 7.26 2.61 -0.04
CA GLU A 130 6.34 2.47 1.10
C GLU A 130 4.89 2.20 0.65
N ARG A 131 4.43 2.86 -0.40
CA ARG A 131 3.13 2.59 -1.03
C ARG A 131 3.06 1.14 -1.50
N ASP A 132 4.07 0.67 -2.22
CA ASP A 132 4.08 -0.67 -2.81
C ASP A 132 4.12 -1.74 -1.71
N LEU A 133 4.85 -1.49 -0.62
CA LEU A 133 4.85 -2.33 0.56
C LEU A 133 3.45 -2.38 1.22
N ALA A 134 2.81 -1.23 1.44
CA ALA A 134 1.48 -1.16 2.03
C ALA A 134 0.43 -1.84 1.13
N GLN A 135 0.56 -1.67 -0.20
CA GLN A 135 -0.28 -2.36 -1.17
C GLN A 135 -0.07 -3.87 -1.14
N ALA A 136 1.16 -4.37 -1.03
CA ALA A 136 1.42 -5.79 -0.91
C ALA A 136 0.78 -6.38 0.37
N LYS A 137 0.90 -5.70 1.52
CA LYS A 137 0.20 -6.08 2.76
C LYS A 137 -1.31 -6.17 2.55
N TYR A 138 -1.90 -5.16 1.91
CA TYR A 138 -3.34 -5.10 1.63
C TYR A 138 -3.83 -6.32 0.85
N HIS A 139 -3.14 -6.72 -0.22
CA HIS A 139 -3.51 -7.89 -1.03
C HIS A 139 -3.53 -9.19 -0.22
N HIS A 140 -2.54 -9.40 0.67
CA HIS A 140 -2.52 -10.59 1.54
C HIS A 140 -3.70 -10.60 2.52
N PHE A 141 -4.05 -9.44 3.10
CA PHE A 141 -5.20 -9.34 4.00
C PHE A 141 -6.54 -9.55 3.26
N GLU A 142 -6.68 -9.09 2.02
CA GLU A 142 -7.85 -9.37 1.19
C GLU A 142 -8.02 -10.86 0.91
N LEU A 143 -6.94 -11.55 0.52
CA LEU A 143 -6.97 -13.00 0.30
C LEU A 143 -7.29 -13.78 1.57
N ALA A 144 -6.72 -13.39 2.70
CA ALA A 144 -7.04 -13.97 3.99
C ALA A 144 -8.52 -13.79 4.35
N SER A 145 -9.04 -12.56 4.20
CA SER A 145 -10.45 -12.24 4.44
C SER A 145 -11.38 -13.06 3.55
N ALA A 146 -11.07 -13.19 2.26
CA ALA A 146 -11.82 -14.04 1.34
C ALA A 146 -11.82 -15.51 1.78
N ALA A 147 -10.66 -16.05 2.17
CA ALA A 147 -10.56 -17.43 2.66
C ALA A 147 -11.40 -17.65 3.93
N PHE A 148 -11.38 -16.70 4.88
CA PHE A 148 -12.20 -16.78 6.09
C PHE A 148 -13.69 -16.69 5.80
N GLN A 149 -14.11 -15.79 4.91
CA GLN A 149 -15.52 -15.66 4.52
C GLN A 149 -16.04 -16.95 3.87
N ILE A 150 -15.28 -17.54 2.93
CA ILE A 150 -15.64 -18.82 2.31
C ILE A 150 -15.67 -19.94 3.37
N GLY A 151 -14.70 -19.97 4.28
CA GLY A 151 -14.65 -20.91 5.40
C GLY A 151 -15.90 -20.83 6.29
N ILE A 152 -16.36 -19.62 6.63
CA ILE A 152 -17.60 -19.41 7.41
C ILE A 152 -18.82 -19.94 6.65
N VAL A 153 -18.92 -19.68 5.35
CA VAL A 153 -20.03 -20.18 4.52
C VAL A 153 -20.06 -21.71 4.49
N LEU A 154 -18.91 -22.37 4.30
CA LEU A 154 -18.82 -23.83 4.28
C LEU A 154 -19.09 -24.46 5.66
N ALA A 155 -18.61 -23.86 6.74
CA ALA A 155 -18.92 -24.29 8.10
C ALA A 155 -20.43 -24.16 8.38
N SER A 156 -21.05 -23.06 7.94
CA SER A 156 -22.50 -22.86 8.06
C SER A 156 -23.30 -23.88 7.25
N ALA A 157 -22.85 -24.20 6.02
CA ALA A 157 -23.44 -25.25 5.19
C ALA A 157 -23.32 -26.64 5.83
N THR A 158 -22.29 -26.90 6.63
CA THR A 158 -22.13 -28.16 7.36
C THR A 158 -23.25 -28.37 8.38
N ILE A 159 -23.66 -27.33 9.09
CA ILE A 159 -24.75 -27.39 10.09
C ILE A 159 -26.08 -27.77 9.41
N ILE A 160 -26.32 -27.28 8.19
CA ILE A 160 -27.55 -27.54 7.43
C ILE A 160 -27.55 -28.94 6.79
N THR A 161 -26.42 -29.33 6.20
CA THR A 161 -26.32 -30.54 5.38
C THR A 161 -25.87 -31.79 6.16
N GLY A 162 -25.27 -31.62 7.33
CA GLY A 162 -24.64 -32.70 8.11
C GLY A 162 -23.35 -33.25 7.50
N MET A 163 -22.84 -32.67 6.41
CA MET A 163 -21.67 -33.19 5.68
C MET A 163 -20.35 -32.77 6.35
N VAL A 164 -19.77 -33.65 7.18
CA VAL A 164 -18.51 -33.39 7.91
C VAL A 164 -17.34 -32.99 6.99
N ALA A 165 -17.34 -33.43 5.73
CA ALA A 165 -16.34 -33.02 4.73
C ALA A 165 -16.27 -31.49 4.54
N LEU A 166 -17.40 -30.79 4.62
CA LEU A 166 -17.46 -29.34 4.50
C LEU A 166 -16.77 -28.63 5.68
N ALA A 167 -16.87 -29.18 6.89
CA ALA A 167 -16.17 -28.65 8.06
C ALA A 167 -14.65 -28.80 7.94
N TRP A 168 -14.16 -29.90 7.35
CA TRP A 168 -12.73 -30.07 7.06
C TRP A 168 -12.21 -29.05 6.06
N ILE A 169 -12.96 -28.80 4.98
CA ILE A 169 -12.59 -27.77 3.99
C ILE A 169 -12.63 -26.39 4.63
N ALA A 170 -13.64 -26.09 5.45
CA ALA A 170 -13.71 -24.83 6.20
C ALA A 170 -12.51 -24.65 7.13
N GLY A 171 -12.11 -25.71 7.85
CA GLY A 171 -10.91 -25.71 8.69
C GLY A 171 -9.62 -25.48 7.89
N LEU A 172 -9.49 -26.11 6.72
CA LEU A 172 -8.35 -25.88 5.83
C LEU A 172 -8.30 -24.43 5.34
N LEU A 173 -9.43 -23.85 4.93
CA LEU A 173 -9.51 -22.44 4.52
C LEU A 173 -9.19 -21.49 5.67
N ALA A 174 -9.58 -21.82 6.90
CA ALA A 174 -9.21 -21.04 8.07
C ALA A 174 -7.69 -21.03 8.29
N LEU A 175 -7.03 -22.19 8.15
CA LEU A 175 -5.57 -22.27 8.25
C LEU A 175 -4.88 -21.49 7.13
N THR A 176 -5.39 -21.60 5.89
CA THR A 176 -4.90 -20.82 4.75
C THR A 176 -5.05 -19.32 4.99
N GLY A 177 -6.20 -18.87 5.51
CA GLY A 177 -6.43 -17.48 5.87
C GLY A 177 -5.43 -16.99 6.92
N ILE A 178 -5.21 -17.77 8.00
CA ILE A 178 -4.21 -17.44 9.04
C ILE A 178 -2.81 -17.32 8.43
N ALA A 179 -2.44 -18.24 7.53
CA ALA A 179 -1.15 -18.19 6.85
C ALA A 179 -1.00 -16.90 6.02
N PHE A 180 -2.01 -16.50 5.24
CA PHE A 180 -1.98 -15.25 4.49
C PHE A 180 -1.96 -14.01 5.39
N THR A 181 -2.71 -13.99 6.49
CA THR A 181 -2.63 -12.90 7.49
C THR A 181 -1.22 -12.78 8.08
N ALA A 182 -0.58 -13.92 8.40
CA ALA A 182 0.79 -13.93 8.93
C ALA A 182 1.81 -13.47 7.88
N ILE A 183 1.67 -13.89 6.62
CA ILE A 183 2.50 -13.43 5.51
C ILE A 183 2.35 -11.91 5.33
N GLY A 184 1.11 -11.39 5.32
CA GLY A 184 0.85 -9.95 5.24
C GLY A 184 1.50 -9.15 6.36
N LEU A 185 1.55 -9.70 7.59
CA LEU A 185 2.17 -9.04 8.74
C LEU A 185 3.70 -9.05 8.72
N PHE A 186 4.31 -10.21 8.46
CA PHE A 186 5.75 -10.41 8.69
C PHE A 186 6.58 -10.40 7.41
N ALA A 187 5.98 -10.75 6.28
CA ALA A 187 6.71 -10.97 5.05
C ALA A 187 5.88 -10.64 3.79
N PRO A 188 5.35 -9.40 3.68
CA PRO A 188 4.46 -9.03 2.58
C PRO A 188 5.12 -9.13 1.19
N HIS A 189 6.46 -9.12 1.14
CA HIS A 189 7.26 -9.26 -0.07
C HIS A 189 7.68 -10.70 -0.44
N LEU A 190 7.51 -11.69 0.46
CA LEU A 190 7.93 -13.08 0.18
C LEU A 190 7.03 -13.78 -0.84
N VAL A 191 5.81 -13.27 -1.05
CA VAL A 191 4.88 -13.80 -2.03
C VAL A 191 4.44 -12.65 -2.92
N HIS A 192 5.14 -12.47 -4.05
CA HIS A 192 4.64 -11.66 -5.15
C HIS A 192 3.46 -12.40 -5.78
N LEU A 193 2.25 -12.10 -5.33
CA LEU A 193 1.06 -12.44 -6.09
C LEU A 193 1.01 -11.48 -7.29
N ALA A 194 1.54 -11.96 -8.41
CA ALA A 194 1.25 -11.38 -9.72
C ALA A 194 -0.21 -11.69 -10.03
N LEU A 195 -1.12 -10.82 -9.62
CA LEU A 195 -2.51 -10.81 -10.04
C LEU A 195 -2.85 -9.44 -10.60
#